data_AF-A0A194QJZ0-F1
#
_entry.id   AF-A0A194QJZ0-F1
#
_cell.length_a   1.000
_cell.length_b   1.000
_cell.length_c   1.000
_cell.angle_alpha   90.00
_cell.angle_beta   90.00
_cell.angle_gamma   90.00
#
_symmetry.space_group_name_H-M   'P 1'
#
loop_
_entity.id
_entity.type
_entity.pdbx_description
1 polymer ?
#
loop_
_entity_poly.entity_id
_entity_poly.type
_entity_poly.pdbx_seq_one_letter_code
_entity_poly.pdbx_strand_id
1 'polypeptide(L)'
;MANKLNQTSIQNVDNAMKHIGSWVQMHNDMLDWCDELSTGKTNIDIKKGKCSWLAVTALERCNAVQREMFLTRYGSDKIEDVEQILQLYHTLGLRDIFCQDHQARLGTIAKQIDSLPYDSTPTSMFLHDYIERIYPFIVHLPEALEYCKQKMK
;
A
#
# COMPACT_ATOMS: atom_id res chain seq x y z
N MET A 1 1.57 -27.17 -20.37
CA MET A 1 1.94 -25.74 -20.17
C MET A 1 1.70 -25.01 -21.49
N ALA A 2 1.25 -23.76 -21.47
CA ALA A 2 0.71 -23.05 -22.65
C ALA A 2 1.70 -22.78 -23.82
N ASN A 3 2.94 -23.27 -23.76
CA ASN A 3 4.02 -23.05 -24.75
C ASN A 3 4.30 -21.57 -25.08
N LYS A 4 4.01 -20.66 -24.14
CA LYS A 4 4.22 -19.22 -24.29
C LYS A 4 5.37 -18.67 -23.44
N LEU A 5 6.29 -19.53 -23.02
CA LEU A 5 7.44 -19.13 -22.21
C LEU A 5 8.51 -18.53 -23.12
N ASN A 6 8.63 -17.21 -23.12
CA ASN A 6 9.69 -16.47 -23.80
C ASN A 6 10.11 -15.25 -22.95
N GLN A 7 11.26 -14.67 -23.29
CA GLN A 7 11.84 -13.56 -22.51
C GLN A 7 10.89 -12.36 -22.40
N THR A 8 10.23 -11.98 -23.49
CA THR A 8 9.29 -10.84 -23.52
C THR A 8 8.09 -11.10 -22.60
N SER A 9 7.52 -12.30 -22.64
CA SER A 9 6.40 -12.67 -21.78
C SER A 9 6.78 -12.68 -20.30
N ILE A 10 7.98 -13.18 -19.97
CA ILE A 10 8.51 -13.12 -18.60
C ILE A 10 8.66 -11.68 -18.14
N GLN A 11 9.26 -10.82 -18.98
CA GLN A 11 9.46 -9.41 -18.67
C GLN A 11 8.14 -8.66 -18.44
N ASN A 12 7.13 -8.93 -19.27
CA ASN A 12 5.80 -8.32 -19.14
C ASN A 12 5.13 -8.71 -17.82
N VAL A 13 5.18 -10.00 -17.46
CA VAL A 13 4.67 -10.48 -16.17
C VAL A 13 5.44 -9.84 -15.03
N ASP A 14 6.77 -9.88 -15.06
CA ASP A 14 7.62 -9.37 -13.99
C ASP A 14 7.36 -7.88 -13.74
N ASN A 15 7.33 -7.08 -14.81
CA ASN A 15 7.04 -5.65 -14.69
C ASN A 15 5.63 -5.43 -14.12
N ALA A 16 4.59 -6.12 -14.61
CA ALA A 16 3.22 -5.90 -14.13
C ALA A 16 3.06 -6.35 -12.66
N MET A 17 3.58 -7.54 -12.33
CA MET A 17 3.47 -8.13 -11.00
C MET A 17 4.28 -7.36 -9.95
N LYS A 18 5.40 -6.71 -10.31
CA LYS A 18 6.13 -5.81 -9.40
C LYS A 18 5.26 -4.64 -8.94
N HIS A 19 4.58 -3.97 -9.87
CA HIS A 19 3.71 -2.84 -9.52
C HIS A 19 2.47 -3.29 -8.75
N ILE A 20 1.81 -4.37 -9.19
CA ILE A 20 0.65 -4.93 -8.49
C ILE A 20 1.05 -5.41 -7.09
N GLY A 21 2.15 -6.15 -6.95
CA GLY A 21 2.64 -6.65 -5.67
C GLY A 21 2.99 -5.52 -4.70
N SER A 22 3.63 -4.45 -5.19
CA SER A 22 3.88 -3.27 -4.36
C SER A 22 2.60 -2.58 -3.91
N TRP A 23 1.59 -2.48 -4.79
CA TRP A 23 0.28 -1.92 -4.44
C TRP A 23 -0.47 -2.80 -3.43
N VAL A 24 -0.41 -4.13 -3.55
CA VAL A 24 -0.97 -5.07 -2.58
C VAL A 24 -0.29 -4.94 -1.21
N GLN A 25 1.04 -4.92 -1.19
CA GLN A 25 1.80 -4.81 0.06
C GLN A 25 1.51 -3.49 0.79
N MET A 26 1.38 -2.39 0.05
CA MET A 26 0.98 -1.10 0.62
C MET A 26 -0.38 -1.16 1.33
N HIS A 27 -1.37 -1.88 0.77
CA HIS A 27 -2.65 -2.09 1.45
C HIS A 27 -2.52 -2.98 2.68
N ASN A 28 -1.72 -4.05 2.60
CA ASN A 28 -1.46 -4.91 3.75
C ASN A 28 -0.87 -4.12 4.93
N ASP A 29 0.10 -3.24 4.67
CA ASP A 29 0.73 -2.40 5.68
C ASP A 29 -0.27 -1.39 6.29
N MET A 30 -1.20 -0.86 5.49
CA MET A 30 -2.29 0.00 5.99
C MET A 30 -3.34 -0.76 6.79
N LEU A 31 -3.62 -2.02 6.44
CA LEU A 31 -4.57 -2.86 7.18
C LEU A 31 -4.04 -3.16 8.59
N ASP A 32 -2.73 -3.41 8.76
CA ASP A 32 -2.11 -3.57 10.09
C ASP A 32 -2.35 -2.33 10.98
N TRP A 33 -2.38 -1.13 10.38
CA TRP A 33 -2.70 0.12 11.08
C TRP A 33 -4.20 0.32 11.34
N CYS A 34 -5.09 -0.07 10.42
CA CYS A 34 -6.54 0.08 10.58
C CYS A 34 -7.19 -0.96 11.52
N ASP A 35 -6.58 -2.14 11.67
CA ASP A 35 -7.07 -3.19 12.56
C ASP A 35 -7.08 -2.77 14.04
N GLU A 36 -6.28 -1.78 14.42
CA GLU A 36 -6.30 -1.20 15.76
C GLU A 36 -7.57 -0.38 16.02
N LEU A 37 -8.02 0.43 15.04
CA LEU A 37 -9.21 1.28 15.16
C LEU A 37 -10.51 0.46 15.27
N SER A 38 -10.50 -0.76 14.75
CA SER A 38 -11.71 -1.56 14.52
C SER A 38 -11.77 -2.86 15.33
N THR A 39 -10.63 -3.51 15.61
CA THR A 39 -10.60 -4.85 16.24
C THR A 39 -9.75 -4.92 17.51
N GLY A 40 -9.00 -3.86 17.86
CA GLY A 40 -8.06 -3.86 18.98
C GLY A 40 -6.90 -4.85 18.80
N LYS A 41 -6.67 -5.33 17.58
CA LYS A 41 -5.52 -6.18 17.26
C LYS A 41 -4.25 -5.35 17.12
N THR A 42 -3.16 -6.00 17.50
CA THR A 42 -1.81 -5.47 17.69
C THR A 42 -1.26 -4.79 16.43
N ASN A 43 -0.72 -3.57 16.56
CA ASN A 43 0.20 -2.98 15.57
C ASN A 43 1.50 -3.79 15.49
N ILE A 44 1.48 -4.92 14.78
CA ILE A 44 2.62 -5.84 14.72
C ILE A 44 3.77 -5.14 13.99
N ASP A 45 3.49 -4.34 12.97
CA ASP A 45 4.52 -3.68 12.19
C ASP A 45 5.30 -2.66 13.01
N ILE A 46 4.60 -1.81 13.78
CA ILE A 46 5.22 -0.83 14.67
C ILE A 46 6.06 -1.52 15.74
N LYS A 47 5.48 -2.52 16.43
CA LYS A 47 6.18 -3.23 17.51
C LYS A 47 7.39 -4.02 17.04
N LYS A 48 7.30 -4.63 15.85
CA LYS A 48 8.41 -5.39 15.26
C LYS A 48 9.42 -4.51 14.51
N GLY A 49 9.18 -3.20 14.44
CA GLY A 49 10.05 -2.28 13.73
C GLY A 49 10.16 -2.61 12.25
N LYS A 50 9.06 -3.08 11.63
CA LYS A 50 9.08 -3.48 10.23
C LYS A 50 9.29 -2.27 9.33
N CYS A 51 9.97 -2.49 8.21
CA CYS A 51 10.09 -1.49 7.14
C CYS A 51 8.79 -1.44 6.32
N SER A 52 7.69 -1.02 6.95
CA SER A 52 6.39 -0.89 6.28
C SER A 52 6.30 0.41 5.48
N TRP A 53 5.35 0.47 4.55
CA TRP A 53 5.03 1.68 3.78
C TRP A 53 4.77 2.88 4.70
N LEU A 54 4.07 2.68 5.81
CA LEU A 54 3.79 3.72 6.81
C LEU A 54 5.08 4.28 7.45
N ALA A 55 6.00 3.39 7.85
CA ALA A 55 7.25 3.77 8.48
C ALA A 55 8.13 4.61 7.54
N VAL A 56 8.27 4.15 6.29
CA VAL A 56 9.05 4.86 5.26
C VAL A 56 8.40 6.22 4.97
N THR A 57 7.10 6.24 4.72
CA THR A 57 6.34 7.47 4.39
C THR A 57 6.41 8.49 5.53
N ALA A 58 6.36 8.04 6.78
CA ALA A 58 6.51 8.90 7.96
C ALA A 58 7.92 9.50 8.03
N LEU A 59 8.96 8.67 7.91
CA LEU A 59 10.36 9.10 8.01
C LEU A 59 10.76 10.10 6.92
N GLU A 60 10.17 10.01 5.72
CA GLU A 60 10.35 10.99 4.64
C GLU A 60 9.77 12.37 4.97
N ARG A 61 8.78 12.45 5.87
CA ARG A 61 7.99 13.65 6.15
C ARG A 61 8.25 14.25 7.52
N CYS A 62 8.86 13.49 8.42
CA CYS A 62 9.22 13.95 9.75
C CYS A 62 10.17 15.14 9.68
N ASN A 63 9.91 16.15 10.52
CA ASN A 63 10.95 17.09 10.91
C ASN A 63 11.97 16.43 11.87
N ALA A 64 13.03 17.14 12.26
CA ALA A 64 14.10 16.60 13.11
C ALA A 64 13.58 16.02 14.44
N VAL A 65 12.68 16.74 15.12
CA VAL A 65 12.12 16.32 16.42
C VAL A 65 11.22 15.09 16.28
N GLN A 66 10.35 15.09 15.26
CA GLN A 66 9.50 13.95 14.95
C GLN A 66 10.33 12.72 14.56
N ARG A 67 11.42 12.91 13.82
CA ARG A 67 12.32 11.83 13.41
C ARG A 67 13.04 11.23 14.61
N GLU A 68 13.54 12.04 15.53
CA GLU A 68 14.17 11.56 16.76
C GLU A 68 13.18 10.78 17.63
N MET A 69 11.95 11.29 17.78
CA MET A 69 10.88 10.59 18.46
C MET A 69 10.59 9.25 17.78
N PHE A 70 10.42 9.23 16.46
CA PHE A 70 10.18 8.01 15.69
C PHE A 70 11.27 6.97 15.92
N LEU A 71 12.55 7.35 15.77
CA LEU A 71 13.69 6.44 15.92
C LEU A 71 13.83 5.86 17.34
N THR A 72 13.35 6.60 18.35
CA THR A 72 13.41 6.16 19.75
C THR A 72 12.27 5.22 20.12
N ARG A 73 11.12 5.32 19.44
CA ARG A 73 9.86 4.68 19.84
C ARG A 73 9.44 3.54 18.92
N TYR A 74 9.81 3.61 17.63
CA TYR A 74 9.47 2.58 16.65
C TYR A 74 10.23 1.27 16.94
N GLY A 75 9.56 0.12 16.83
CA GLY A 75 10.14 -1.18 17.20
C GLY A 75 10.08 -1.50 18.70
N SER A 76 9.19 -0.84 19.45
CA SER A 76 8.97 -1.07 20.88
C SER A 76 7.63 -1.74 21.15
N ASP A 77 7.61 -2.67 22.11
CA ASP A 77 6.38 -3.32 22.58
C ASP A 77 5.61 -2.47 23.60
N LYS A 78 6.17 -1.34 24.07
CA LYS A 78 5.52 -0.45 25.04
C LYS A 78 4.32 0.24 24.40
N ILE A 79 3.21 0.29 25.15
CA ILE A 79 1.96 0.87 24.66
C ILE A 79 2.15 2.36 24.34
N GLU A 80 2.83 3.10 25.22
CA GLU A 80 3.05 4.54 25.04
C GLU A 80 3.91 4.85 23.81
N ASP A 81 4.86 3.96 23.47
CA ASP A 81 5.70 4.12 22.30
C ASP A 81 4.90 3.92 21.01
N VAL A 82 4.04 2.89 21.00
CA VAL A 82 3.14 2.60 19.86
C VAL A 82 2.13 3.74 19.66
N GLU A 83 1.47 4.20 20.72
CA GLU A 83 0.52 5.32 20.69
C GLU A 83 1.15 6.59 20.09
N GLN A 84 2.39 6.90 20.44
CA GLN A 84 3.09 8.08 19.92
C GLN A 84 3.41 7.97 18.42
N ILE A 85 3.75 6.77 17.94
CA ILE A 85 3.96 6.52 16.50
C ILE A 85 2.64 6.68 15.73
N LEU A 86 1.54 6.14 16.26
CA LEU A 86 0.22 6.25 15.64
C LEU A 86 -0.24 7.71 15.57
N GLN A 87 -0.09 8.44 16.68
CA GLN A 87 -0.39 9.86 16.72
C GLN A 87 0.44 10.64 15.70
N LEU A 88 1.72 10.28 15.54
CA LEU A 88 2.58 10.86 14.51
C LEU A 88 2.04 10.55 13.10
N TYR A 89 1.63 9.32 12.81
CA TYR A 89 1.02 8.98 11.51
C TYR A 89 -0.23 9.81 11.21
N HIS A 90 -1.08 10.03 12.20
CA HIS A 90 -2.23 10.94 12.07
C HIS A 90 -1.80 12.39 11.83
N THR A 91 -0.84 12.91 12.60
CA THR A 91 -0.32 14.28 12.46
C THR A 91 0.33 14.52 11.10
N LEU A 92 1.01 13.51 10.54
CA LEU A 92 1.61 13.59 9.20
C LEU A 92 0.60 13.41 8.06
N GLY A 93 -0.68 13.13 8.36
CA GLY A 93 -1.71 12.96 7.35
C GLY A 93 -1.50 11.74 6.45
N LEU A 94 -0.93 10.64 6.98
CA LEU A 94 -0.54 9.49 6.16
C LEU A 94 -1.71 8.81 5.45
N ARG A 95 -2.93 8.95 5.97
CA ARG A 95 -4.15 8.47 5.30
C ARG A 95 -4.38 9.17 3.95
N ASP A 96 -4.25 10.49 3.91
CA ASP A 96 -4.47 11.25 2.67
C ASP A 96 -3.39 10.92 1.64
N ILE A 97 -2.15 10.75 2.12
CA ILE A 97 -1.01 10.33 1.29
C ILE A 97 -1.25 8.93 0.74
N PHE A 98 -1.79 8.01 1.54
CA PHE A 98 -2.12 6.67 1.08
C PHE A 98 -3.16 6.70 -0.03
N CYS A 99 -4.23 7.50 0.11
CA CYS A 99 -5.24 7.64 -0.93
C CYS A 99 -4.63 8.16 -2.25
N GLN A 100 -3.72 9.13 -2.17
CA GLN A 100 -3.01 9.65 -3.34
C GLN A 100 -2.09 8.60 -3.97
N ASP A 101 -1.30 7.88 -3.16
CA ASP A 101 -0.37 6.85 -3.65
C ASP A 101 -1.12 5.64 -4.23
N HIS A 102 -2.25 5.24 -3.62
CA HIS A 102 -3.17 4.24 -4.16
C HIS A 102 -3.62 4.60 -5.58
N GLN A 103 -4.14 5.82 -5.76
CA GLN A 103 -4.63 6.28 -7.06
C GLN A 103 -3.51 6.36 -8.09
N ALA A 104 -2.35 6.88 -7.69
CA ALA A 104 -1.17 6.99 -8.56
C ALA A 104 -0.65 5.63 -9.03
N ARG A 105 -0.56 4.66 -8.12
CA ARG A 105 -0.12 3.28 -8.42
C ARG A 105 -1.12 2.57 -9.31
N LEU A 106 -2.41 2.66 -9.03
CA LEU A 106 -3.45 2.06 -9.87
C LEU A 106 -3.41 2.64 -11.30
N GLY A 107 -3.27 3.96 -11.42
CA GLY A 107 -3.11 4.63 -12.72
C GLY A 107 -1.83 4.20 -13.46
N THR A 108 -0.73 3.96 -12.74
CA THR A 108 0.52 3.45 -13.33
C THR A 108 0.35 2.02 -13.85
N ILE A 109 -0.26 1.16 -13.04
CA ILE A 109 -0.56 -0.23 -13.41
C ILE A 109 -1.44 -0.29 -14.66
N ALA A 110 -2.54 0.48 -14.69
CA ALA A 110 -3.44 0.53 -15.84
C ALA A 110 -2.70 0.98 -17.12
N LYS A 111 -1.96 2.10 -17.06
CA LYS A 111 -1.18 2.60 -18.21
C LYS A 111 -0.20 1.56 -18.74
N GLN A 112 0.47 0.84 -17.84
CA GLN A 112 1.42 -0.18 -18.23
C GLN A 112 0.73 -1.36 -18.92
N ILE A 113 -0.39 -1.83 -18.39
CA ILE A 113 -1.18 -2.92 -18.99
C ILE A 113 -1.71 -2.51 -20.36
N ASP A 114 -2.23 -1.28 -20.48
CA ASP A 114 -2.77 -0.74 -21.73
C ASP A 114 -1.69 -0.52 -22.80
N SER A 115 -0.43 -0.34 -22.38
CA SER A 115 0.71 -0.20 -23.29
C SER A 115 1.23 -1.53 -23.85
N LEU A 116 0.70 -2.68 -23.40
CA LEU A 116 1.13 -3.98 -23.89
C LEU A 116 0.74 -4.20 -25.36
N PRO A 117 1.59 -4.88 -26.15
CA PRO A 117 1.22 -5.29 -27.51
C PRO A 117 -0.06 -6.11 -27.54
N TYR A 118 -0.83 -6.02 -28.63
CA TYR A 118 -2.09 -6.76 -28.78
C TYR A 118 -1.93 -8.29 -28.62
N ASP A 119 -0.80 -8.82 -29.08
CA ASP A 119 -0.43 -10.23 -29.01
C ASP A 119 0.41 -10.58 -27.76
N SER A 120 0.47 -9.67 -26.77
CA SER A 120 1.23 -9.90 -25.54
C SER A 120 0.74 -11.15 -24.82
N THR A 121 1.67 -11.82 -24.16
CA THR A 121 1.34 -12.87 -23.20
C THR A 121 1.97 -12.52 -21.86
N PRO A 122 1.19 -12.42 -20.77
CA PRO A 122 -0.29 -12.43 -20.73
C PRO A 122 -0.88 -11.24 -21.51
N THR A 123 -2.13 -11.38 -21.92
CA THR A 123 -2.86 -10.31 -22.62
C THR A 123 -3.19 -9.19 -21.63
N SER A 124 -3.37 -7.97 -22.13
CA SER A 124 -3.84 -6.85 -21.31
C SER A 124 -5.18 -7.16 -20.63
N MET A 125 -6.10 -7.79 -21.37
CA MET A 125 -7.41 -8.22 -20.85
C MET A 125 -7.28 -9.19 -19.66
N PHE A 126 -6.33 -10.13 -19.71
CA PHE A 126 -6.09 -11.05 -18.59
C PHE A 126 -5.59 -10.30 -17.34
N LEU A 127 -4.70 -9.33 -17.51
CA LEU A 127 -4.16 -8.56 -16.38
C LEU A 127 -5.20 -7.62 -15.77
N HIS A 128 -6.08 -7.03 -16.59
CA HIS A 128 -7.22 -6.26 -16.10
C HIS A 128 -8.18 -7.14 -15.29
N ASP A 129 -8.60 -8.29 -15.82
CA ASP A 129 -9.46 -9.25 -15.08
C ASP A 129 -8.81 -9.73 -13.78
N TYR A 130 -7.50 -9.95 -13.78
CA TYR A 130 -6.75 -10.29 -12.57
C TYR A 130 -6.85 -9.19 -11.51
N ILE A 131 -6.62 -7.93 -11.88
CA ILE A 131 -6.71 -6.79 -10.94
C ILE A 131 -8.12 -6.64 -10.40
N GLU A 132 -9.14 -6.67 -11.27
CA GLU A 132 -10.54 -6.57 -10.86
C GLU A 132 -10.93 -7.67 -9.87
N ARG A 133 -10.39 -8.88 -10.03
CA ARG A 133 -10.65 -10.00 -9.10
C ARG A 133 -9.97 -9.84 -7.75
N ILE A 134 -8.74 -9.32 -7.70
CA ILE A 134 -8.02 -9.15 -6.43
C ILE A 134 -8.45 -7.88 -5.69
N TYR A 135 -8.98 -6.87 -6.41
CA TYR A 135 -9.32 -5.57 -5.86
C TYR A 135 -10.24 -5.65 -4.61
N PRO A 136 -11.34 -6.44 -4.59
CA PRO A 136 -12.21 -6.55 -3.42
C PRO A 136 -11.54 -7.17 -2.19
N PHE A 137 -10.49 -7.97 -2.38
CA PHE A 137 -9.73 -8.63 -1.30
C PHE A 137 -8.61 -7.77 -0.73
N ILE A 138 -8.13 -6.81 -1.53
CA ILE A 138 -7.05 -5.89 -1.15
C ILE A 138 -7.65 -4.62 -0.55
N VAL A 139 -8.73 -4.15 -1.15
CA VAL A 139 -9.48 -2.98 -0.71
C VAL A 139 -10.62 -3.46 0.18
N HIS A 140 -10.26 -4.01 1.34
CA HIS A 140 -11.20 -4.40 2.40
C HIS A 140 -11.61 -3.25 3.33
N LEU A 141 -11.35 -1.99 2.95
CA LEU A 141 -11.74 -0.82 3.71
C LEU A 141 -12.99 -0.16 3.10
N PRO A 142 -14.20 -0.47 3.62
CA PRO A 142 -15.38 0.36 3.42
C PRO A 142 -15.17 1.84 3.78
N GLU A 143 -14.18 2.18 4.62
CA GLU A 143 -14.01 3.54 5.18
C GLU A 143 -12.86 4.36 4.55
N ALA A 144 -11.93 3.76 3.80
CA ALA A 144 -10.91 4.53 3.06
C ALA A 144 -11.53 5.43 1.97
N LEU A 145 -12.74 5.06 1.50
CA LEU A 145 -13.53 5.82 0.52
C LEU A 145 -14.58 6.75 1.14
N GLU A 146 -15.10 6.46 2.34
CA GLU A 146 -16.10 7.32 3.00
C GLU A 146 -15.51 8.69 3.41
N TYR A 147 -14.23 8.73 3.80
CA TYR A 147 -13.50 9.98 4.11
C TYR A 147 -13.30 10.88 2.86
N CYS A 148 -13.05 10.29 1.69
CA CYS A 148 -12.88 11.02 0.43
C CYS A 148 -14.18 11.68 -0.09
N LYS A 149 -15.35 11.17 0.29
CA LYS A 149 -16.66 11.74 -0.11
C LYS A 149 -17.12 12.89 0.80
N GLN A 150 -16.64 12.97 2.04
CA GLN A 150 -17.18 13.90 3.04
C GLN A 150 -16.51 15.29 3.05
N LYS A 151 -15.38 15.49 2.36
CA LYS A 151 -14.67 16.78 2.29
C LYS A 151 -14.76 17.53 0.94
N MET A 152 -15.69 17.14 0.07
CA MET A 152 -16.13 17.96 -1.08
C MET A 152 -17.53 18.56 -0.84
N LYS A 153 -17.72 19.16 0.34
CA LYS A 153 -18.76 20.17 0.58
C LYS A 153 -18.11 21.52 0.74
#